data_AF-A0A1M4T3K0-F1
#
_entry.id   AF-A0A1M4T3K0-F1
#
_cell.length_a   1.000
_cell.length_b   1.000
_cell.length_c   1.000
_cell.angle_alpha   90.00
_cell.angle_beta   90.00
_cell.angle_gamma   90.00
#
_symmetry.space_group_name_H-M   'P 1'
#
loop_
_entity.id
_entity.type
_entity.pdbx_description
1 polymer ?
#
loop_
_entity_poly.entity_id
_entity_poly.type
_entity_poly.pdbx_seq_one_letter_code
_entity_poly.pdbx_strand_id
1 'polypeptide(L)'
;MTNQTINQLNSEDLHELFLKAYEAVSQTDFKFKQDTLLYFYAYYKKATSDADSMRITSVPVNGKSGEELVNAFKANALFQAESVTKEEAKRKYILLAYKYIDF
;
A
#
# COMPACT_ATOMS: atom_id res chain seq x y z
N MET A 1 13.84 4.37 -11.03
CA MET A 1 13.91 4.60 -9.57
C MET A 1 14.49 3.37 -8.88
N THR A 2 15.47 3.52 -8.00
CA THR A 2 16.09 2.40 -7.27
C THR A 2 15.85 2.49 -5.76
N ASN A 3 16.02 1.37 -5.05
CA ASN A 3 16.00 1.36 -3.58
C ASN A 3 17.03 2.34 -2.99
N GLN A 4 18.21 2.46 -3.60
CA GLN A 4 19.27 3.37 -3.14
C GLN A 4 18.83 4.83 -3.23
N THR A 5 18.25 5.24 -4.36
CA THR A 5 17.76 6.62 -4.56
C THR A 5 16.66 6.97 -3.57
N ILE A 6 15.71 6.07 -3.35
CA ILE A 6 14.59 6.32 -2.45
C ILE A 6 15.08 6.44 -1.00
N ASN A 7 15.97 5.54 -0.54
CA ASN A 7 16.46 5.53 0.84
C ASN A 7 17.21 6.80 1.26
N GLN A 8 17.65 7.63 0.31
CA GLN A 8 18.30 8.90 0.57
C GLN A 8 17.31 10.06 0.82
N LEU A 9 16.01 9.87 0.54
CA LEU A 9 14.98 10.89 0.79
C LEU A 9 14.73 11.08 2.28
N ASN A 10 14.62 12.34 2.70
CA ASN A 10 14.09 12.70 4.01
C ASN A 10 12.59 12.37 4.09
N SER A 11 12.01 12.47 5.30
CA SER A 11 10.63 12.05 5.55
C SER A 11 9.58 12.86 4.76
N GLU A 12 9.85 14.14 4.51
CA GLU A 12 8.97 15.05 3.78
C GLU A 12 8.97 14.73 2.28
N ASP A 13 10.15 14.68 1.66
CA ASP A 13 10.31 14.32 0.25
C ASP A 13 9.76 12.91 -0.04
N LEU A 14 9.98 11.97 0.88
CA LEU A 14 9.41 10.63 0.80
C LEU A 14 7.88 10.66 0.84
N HIS A 15 7.31 11.52 1.67
CA HIS A 15 5.86 11.66 1.78
C HIS A 15 5.26 12.25 0.51
N GLU A 16 5.84 13.33 -0.03
CA GLU A 16 5.38 13.93 -1.26
C GLU A 16 5.45 12.96 -2.45
N LEU A 17 6.57 12.24 -2.58
CA LEU A 17 6.73 11.25 -3.64
C LEU A 17 5.74 10.10 -3.51
N PHE A 18 5.42 9.69 -2.27
CA PHE A 18 4.38 8.70 -2.02
C PHE A 18 3.00 9.19 -2.47
N LEU A 19 2.64 10.45 -2.21
CA LEU A 19 1.37 11.01 -2.66
C LEU A 19 1.30 11.09 -4.19
N LYS A 20 2.38 11.48 -4.86
CA LYS A 20 2.47 11.45 -6.34
C LYS A 20 2.32 10.04 -6.90
N ALA A 21 2.98 9.06 -6.28
CA ALA A 21 2.84 7.65 -6.66
C ALA A 21 1.40 7.16 -6.51
N TYR A 22 0.74 7.53 -5.40
CA TYR A 22 -0.64 7.17 -5.13
C TYR A 22 -1.59 7.78 -6.16
N GLU A 23 -1.43 9.06 -6.47
CA GLU A 23 -2.20 9.74 -7.52
C GLU A 23 -2.04 9.04 -8.87
N ALA A 24 -0.79 8.80 -9.29
CA ALA A 24 -0.50 8.12 -10.56
C ALA A 24 -1.13 6.71 -10.64
N VAL A 25 -1.03 5.92 -9.57
CA VAL A 25 -1.66 4.59 -9.49
C VAL A 25 -3.19 4.67 -9.46
N SER A 26 -3.76 5.74 -8.90
CA SER A 26 -5.23 5.92 -8.87
C SER A 26 -5.82 6.34 -10.21
N GLN A 27 -5.04 7.03 -11.05
CA GLN A 27 -5.47 7.60 -12.32
C GLN A 27 -5.02 6.79 -13.55
N THR A 28 -4.12 5.82 -13.37
CA THR A 28 -3.62 5.01 -14.49
C THR A 28 -4.67 4.03 -15.03
N ASP A 29 -4.65 3.82 -16.34
CA ASP A 29 -5.44 2.77 -17.01
C ASP A 29 -4.79 1.38 -16.94
N PHE A 30 -3.58 1.28 -16.37
CA PHE A 30 -2.83 0.04 -16.28
C PHE A 30 -3.60 -1.03 -15.49
N LYS A 31 -3.74 -2.22 -16.08
CA LYS A 31 -4.46 -3.35 -15.48
C LYS A 31 -3.52 -4.17 -14.59
N PHE A 32 -3.50 -3.82 -13.31
CA PHE A 32 -2.73 -4.57 -12.31
C PHE A 32 -3.32 -5.98 -12.07
N LYS A 33 -2.44 -6.94 -11.76
CA LYS A 33 -2.86 -8.23 -11.20
C LYS A 33 -3.48 -8.01 -9.82
N GLN A 34 -4.40 -8.88 -9.43
CA GLN A 34 -5.10 -8.79 -8.13
C GLN A 34 -4.13 -8.71 -6.94
N ASP A 35 -3.10 -9.54 -6.91
CA ASP A 35 -2.10 -9.54 -5.84
C ASP A 35 -1.33 -8.21 -5.75
N THR A 36 -1.11 -7.55 -6.89
CA THR A 36 -0.46 -6.25 -6.94
C THR A 36 -1.33 -5.16 -6.32
N LEU A 37 -2.65 -5.21 -6.56
CA LEU A 37 -3.61 -4.31 -5.90
C LEU A 37 -3.63 -4.52 -4.38
N LEU A 38 -3.50 -5.77 -3.92
CA LEU A 38 -3.42 -6.09 -2.49
C LEU A 38 -2.15 -5.53 -1.85
N TYR A 39 -1.00 -5.56 -2.54
CA TYR A 39 0.23 -4.91 -2.05
C TYR A 39 0.07 -3.39 -1.97
N PHE A 40 -0.47 -2.73 -3.00
CA PHE A 40 -0.74 -1.29 -2.95
C PHE A 40 -1.67 -0.94 -1.79
N TYR A 41 -2.74 -1.71 -1.59
CA TYR A 41 -3.65 -1.52 -0.47
C TYR A 41 -2.94 -1.63 0.88
N ALA A 42 -2.15 -2.69 1.09
CA ALA A 42 -1.46 -2.91 2.36
C ALA A 42 -0.45 -1.81 2.66
N TYR A 43 0.36 -1.42 1.68
CA TYR A 43 1.36 -0.36 1.84
C TYR A 43 0.70 1.01 2.04
N TYR A 44 -0.36 1.33 1.30
CA TYR A 44 -1.10 2.57 1.52
C TYR A 44 -1.66 2.65 2.93
N LYS A 45 -2.38 1.61 3.38
CA LYS A 45 -2.96 1.57 4.72
C LYS A 45 -1.88 1.71 5.78
N LYS A 46 -0.74 1.03 5.66
CA LYS A 46 0.36 1.15 6.62
C LYS A 46 1.01 2.54 6.60
N ALA A 47 1.18 3.14 5.41
CA ALA A 47 1.77 4.47 5.25
C ALA A 47 0.92 5.61 5.83
N THR A 48 -0.41 5.48 5.80
CA THR A 48 -1.36 6.52 6.27
C THR A 48 -1.99 6.24 7.63
N SER A 49 -1.63 5.15 8.31
CA SER A 49 -2.18 4.85 9.64
C SER A 49 -1.51 5.73 10.68
N ASP A 50 -2.26 6.58 11.38
CA ASP A 50 -1.74 7.37 12.49
C ASP A 50 -1.64 6.50 13.76
N ALA A 51 -0.39 6.20 14.15
CA ALA A 51 0.03 5.53 15.39
C ALA A 51 -0.25 4.02 15.51
N ASP A 52 0.81 3.24 15.27
CA ASP A 52 1.27 2.04 16.00
C ASP A 52 0.33 0.93 16.46
N SER A 53 -0.94 0.94 16.05
CA SER A 53 -1.80 -0.21 16.14
C SER A 53 -2.67 -0.24 14.90
N MET A 54 -2.30 -1.11 13.96
CA MET A 54 -3.35 -1.82 13.25
C MET A 54 -4.02 -2.70 14.31
N ARG A 55 -4.94 -2.13 15.08
CA ARG A 55 -6.00 -2.93 15.66
C ARG A 55 -6.70 -3.56 14.46
N ILE A 56 -6.44 -4.85 14.25
CA ILE A 56 -7.35 -5.75 13.54
C ILE A 56 -8.62 -5.82 14.40
N THR A 57 -9.30 -4.70 14.63
CA THR A 57 -10.64 -4.70 15.19
C THR A 57 -11.52 -5.04 14.03
N SER A 58 -11.77 -6.34 13.89
CA SER A 58 -13.01 -6.88 13.34
C SER A 58 -13.50 -6.11 12.12
N VAL A 59 -12.96 -6.44 10.93
CA VAL A 59 -13.62 -6.03 9.69
C VAL A 59 -15.04 -6.59 9.78
N PRO A 60 -16.10 -5.75 9.79
CA PRO A 60 -17.45 -6.24 10.03
C PRO A 60 -17.83 -7.23 8.94
N VAL A 61 -18.31 -8.40 9.37
CA VAL A 61 -18.83 -9.45 8.48
C VAL A 61 -20.33 -9.22 8.39
N ASN A 62 -20.78 -8.55 7.32
CA ASN A 62 -22.19 -8.45 6.98
C ASN A 62 -22.38 -8.83 5.50
N GLY A 63 -22.30 -10.13 5.23
CA GLY A 63 -23.05 -10.88 4.23
C GLY A 63 -23.24 -10.30 2.83
N LYS A 64 -22.30 -10.64 1.93
CA LYS A 64 -22.48 -11.14 0.55
C LYS A 64 -21.20 -11.93 0.27
N SER A 65 -21.25 -13.24 0.01
CA SER A 65 -20.06 -14.13 0.03
C SER A 65 -18.81 -13.65 -0.73
N GLY A 66 -18.98 -12.88 -1.82
CA GLY A 66 -17.86 -12.26 -2.54
C GLY A 66 -17.18 -11.09 -1.80
N GLU A 67 -17.93 -10.30 -1.04
CA GLU A 67 -17.40 -9.19 -0.24
C GLU A 67 -16.57 -9.70 0.94
N GLU A 68 -17.01 -10.79 1.58
CA GLU A 68 -16.28 -11.48 2.65
C GLU A 68 -14.93 -12.00 2.15
N LEU A 69 -14.90 -12.60 0.96
CA LEU A 69 -13.66 -13.09 0.35
C LEU A 69 -12.68 -11.95 0.03
N VAL A 70 -13.16 -10.85 -0.57
CA VAL A 70 -12.32 -9.66 -0.83
C VAL A 70 -11.77 -9.07 0.46
N ASN A 71 -12.59 -9.01 1.51
CA ASN A 71 -12.17 -8.52 2.82
C ASN A 71 -11.15 -9.46 3.48
N ALA A 72 -11.29 -10.78 3.33
CA ALA A 72 -10.31 -11.75 3.79
C ALA A 72 -8.96 -11.59 3.09
N PHE A 73 -8.95 -11.36 1.77
CA PHE A 73 -7.72 -11.08 1.02
C PHE A 73 -7.04 -9.79 1.49
N LYS A 74 -7.82 -8.72 1.73
CA LYS A 74 -7.31 -7.46 2.29
C LYS A 74 -6.72 -7.67 3.68
N ALA A 75 -7.40 -8.40 4.55
CA ALA A 75 -6.93 -8.71 5.89
C ALA A 75 -5.61 -9.50 5.86
N ASN A 76 -5.52 -10.50 4.98
CA ASN A 76 -4.29 -11.27 4.78
C ASN A 76 -3.14 -10.38 4.28
N ALA A 77 -3.39 -9.52 3.29
CA ALA A 77 -2.37 -8.60 2.78
C ALA A 77 -1.86 -7.63 3.87
N LEU A 78 -2.74 -7.14 4.74
CA LEU A 78 -2.34 -6.31 5.87
C LEU A 78 -1.53 -7.08 6.91
N PHE A 79 -1.93 -8.33 7.22
CA PHE A 79 -1.17 -9.22 8.10
C PHE A 79 0.25 -9.48 7.57
N GLN A 80 0.39 -9.74 6.26
CA GLN A 80 1.70 -9.89 5.62
C GLN A 80 2.58 -8.63 5.69
N ALA A 81 1.98 -7.45 5.83
CA ALA A 81 2.67 -6.17 5.90
C ALA A 81 2.84 -5.63 7.34
N GLU A 82 2.52 -6.43 8.36
CA GLU A 82 2.46 -5.99 9.76
C GLU A 82 3.79 -5.40 10.26
N SER A 83 4.90 -6.06 9.92
CA SER A 83 6.27 -5.68 10.32
C SER A 83 6.86 -4.49 9.55
N VAL A 84 6.18 -4.00 8.51
CA VAL A 84 6.67 -2.91 7.66
C VAL A 84 6.45 -1.57 8.35
N THR A 85 7.47 -0.74 8.53
CA THR A 85 7.27 0.59 9.13
C THR A 85 6.49 1.53 8.19
N LYS A 86 5.99 2.67 8.69
CA LYS A 86 5.29 3.63 7.82
C LYS A 86 6.15 4.13 6.67
N GLU A 87 7.42 4.46 6.95
CA GLU A 87 8.35 4.92 5.91
C GLU A 87 8.67 3.81 4.93
N GLU A 88 8.94 2.59 5.40
CA GLU A 88 9.15 1.45 4.50
C GLU A 88 7.94 1.16 3.62
N ALA A 89 6.72 1.34 4.14
CA ALA A 89 5.49 1.18 3.37
C ALA A 89 5.40 2.22 2.25
N LYS A 90 5.72 3.49 2.53
CA LYS A 90 5.83 4.55 1.49
C LYS A 90 6.85 4.17 0.42
N ARG A 91 8.05 3.73 0.84
CA ARG A 91 9.13 3.32 -0.08
C ARG A 91 8.72 2.15 -0.97
N LYS A 92 8.12 1.11 -0.38
CA LYS A 92 7.62 -0.06 -1.11
C LYS A 92 6.49 0.31 -2.09
N TYR A 93 5.58 1.20 -1.69
CA TYR A 93 4.53 1.71 -2.58
C TYR A 93 5.12 2.41 -3.81
N ILE A 94 6.06 3.34 -3.59
CA ILE A 94 6.74 4.08 -4.67
C ILE A 94 7.45 3.12 -5.62
N LEU A 95 8.23 2.17 -5.09
CA LEU A 95 8.93 1.18 -5.91
C LEU A 95 7.98 0.33 -6.74
N LEU A 96 6.84 -0.05 -6.16
CA LEU A 96 5.83 -0.85 -6.84
C LEU A 96 5.15 -0.06 -7.97
N ALA A 97 4.79 1.20 -7.71
CA ALA A 97 4.24 2.10 -8.73
C ALA A 97 5.23 2.28 -9.88
N TYR A 98 6.48 2.63 -9.57
CA TYR A 98 7.53 2.82 -10.55
C TYR A 98 7.77 1.57 -11.41
N LYS A 99 7.78 0.39 -10.79
CA LYS A 99 7.98 -0.90 -11.48
C LYS A 99 6.94 -1.16 -12.57
N TYR A 100 5.69 -0.76 -12.37
CA TYR A 100 4.60 -1.11 -13.28
C TYR A 100 4.22 0.00 -14.25
N ILE A 101 4.32 1.26 -13.84
CA ILE A 101 3.83 2.39 -14.62
C ILE A 101 4.86 3.50 -14.84
N ASP A 102 6.10 3.34 -14.34
CA ASP A 102 7.19 4.32 -14.52
C ASP A 102 6.75 5.78 -14.28
N PHE A 103 5.94 5.97 -13.23
CA PHE A 103 5.36 7.27 -12.87
C PHE A 103 6.44 8.29 -12.47
#